data_AF-Q5GZB0-F1
#
_entry.id   AF-Q5GZB0-F1
#
_cell.length_a   1.000
_cell.length_b   1.000
_cell.length_c   1.000
_cell.angle_alpha   90.00
_cell.angle_beta   90.00
_cell.angle_gamma   90.00
#
_symmetry.space_group_name_H-M   'P 1'
#
loop_
_entity.id
_entity.type
_entity.pdbx_description
1 polymer ?
#
loop_
_entity_poly.entity_id
_entity_poly.type
_entity_poly.pdbx_seq_one_letter_code
_entity_poly.pdbx_strand_id
1 'polypeptide(L)'
;MPKRPLRAMAGVRRWPRSPPPPGIDEVLLSGGDPLSLATPKLAELTDALAAIPHLKRLRIHSRLPIVLPERVDAPLLAWLRSLPWPAAFVLHANHANEFDSAVDMAMHALRDTGAQLLNQAVLLGGVNDSVDALAALSERSFAAGVLPYYLHQLDRVAGVAHFEVDDARARALHTELATRLSGYLVPRLVREIPGDTGKRPL
;
A
#
# COMPACT_ATOMS: atom_id res chain seq x y z
N MET A 1 11.95 -9.19 -19.17
CA MET A 1 11.29 -9.85 -18.03
C MET A 1 10.88 -8.80 -17.01
N PRO A 2 9.65 -8.81 -16.48
CA PRO A 2 9.25 -7.87 -15.44
C PRO A 2 10.04 -8.16 -14.16
N LYS A 3 10.78 -7.16 -13.66
CA LYS A 3 11.52 -7.25 -12.39
C LYS A 3 10.51 -7.30 -11.25
N ARG A 4 10.34 -8.45 -10.61
CA ARG A 4 9.42 -8.63 -9.49
C ARG A 4 10.09 -8.11 -8.21
N PRO A 5 9.41 -7.32 -7.37
CA PRO A 5 9.94 -7.02 -6.05
C PRO A 5 10.01 -8.30 -5.23
N LEU A 6 11.07 -8.43 -4.44
CA LEU A 6 11.15 -9.50 -3.44
C LEU A 6 10.14 -9.18 -2.33
N ARG A 7 9.19 -10.08 -2.09
CA ARG A 7 8.28 -9.97 -0.95
C ARG A 7 8.97 -10.50 0.30
N ALA A 8 9.18 -9.63 1.28
CA ALA A 8 9.46 -10.03 2.65
C ALA A 8 8.15 -9.99 3.43
N MET A 9 7.70 -11.16 3.92
CA MET A 9 6.45 -11.28 4.68
C MET A 9 6.72 -11.09 6.18
N ALA A 10 6.10 -10.08 6.79
CA ALA A 10 6.11 -9.92 8.24
C ALA A 10 5.41 -11.14 8.88
N GLY A 11 6.07 -11.77 9.85
CA GLY A 11 5.59 -13.00 10.51
C GLY A 11 6.21 -14.31 9.98
N VAL A 12 6.87 -14.33 8.83
CA VAL A 12 7.62 -15.51 8.39
C VAL A 12 9.01 -15.49 9.02
N ARG A 13 9.26 -16.40 9.98
CA ARG A 13 10.54 -16.61 10.71
C ARG A 13 11.77 -16.93 9.83
N ARG A 14 11.67 -16.81 8.50
CA ARG A 14 12.76 -17.09 7.58
C ARG A 14 12.84 -15.97 6.53
N TRP A 15 13.72 -15.01 6.81
CA TRP A 15 14.46 -14.34 5.75
C TRP A 15 15.10 -15.41 4.84
N PRO A 16 15.11 -15.26 3.51
CA PRO A 16 15.85 -16.18 2.66
C PRO A 16 17.31 -16.21 3.14
N ARG A 17 17.79 -17.39 3.55
CA ARG A 17 19.19 -17.58 3.99
C ARG A 17 20.19 -17.38 2.84
N SER A 18 19.68 -17.34 1.62
CA SER A 18 20.41 -17.11 0.38
C SER A 18 20.25 -15.65 -0.05
N PRO A 19 21.29 -15.03 -0.64
CA PRO A 19 21.15 -13.71 -1.25
C PRO A 19 20.04 -13.74 -2.32
N PRO A 20 19.27 -12.65 -2.48
CA PRO A 20 18.23 -12.60 -3.50
C PRO A 20 18.83 -12.79 -4.90
N PRO A 21 18.08 -13.42 -5.82
CA PRO A 21 18.56 -13.60 -7.18
C PRO A 21 18.91 -12.26 -7.85
N PRO A 22 19.93 -12.24 -8.73
CA PRO A 22 20.34 -11.02 -9.41
C PRO A 22 19.19 -10.40 -10.21
N GLY A 23 18.99 -9.09 -10.08
CA GLY A 23 17.95 -8.33 -10.80
C GLY A 23 16.73 -7.94 -9.98
N ILE A 24 16.75 -8.15 -8.66
CA ILE A 24 15.75 -7.60 -7.73
C ILE A 24 16.17 -6.20 -7.30
N ASP A 25 15.53 -5.19 -7.89
CA ASP A 25 15.84 -3.78 -7.62
C ASP A 25 14.95 -3.18 -6.51
N GLU A 26 13.94 -3.92 -6.02
CA GLU A 26 12.98 -3.47 -5.02
C GLU A 26 12.63 -4.59 -4.03
N VAL A 27 12.48 -4.22 -2.77
CA VAL A 27 11.95 -5.09 -1.72
C VAL A 27 10.63 -4.53 -1.21
N LEU A 28 9.65 -5.42 -1.03
CA LEU A 28 8.34 -5.13 -0.50
C LEU A 28 8.17 -5.76 0.88
N LEU A 29 8.07 -4.94 1.93
CA LEU A 29 7.60 -5.35 3.25
C LEU A 29 6.06 -5.43 3.22
N SER A 30 5.51 -6.63 3.32
CA SER A 30 4.08 -6.92 3.30
C SER A 30 3.78 -8.18 4.13
N GLY A 31 2.58 -8.78 4.03
CA GLY A 31 2.21 -10.00 4.76
C GLY A 31 1.83 -9.70 6.21
N GLY A 32 0.58 -10.01 6.59
CA GLY A 32 0.00 -9.38 7.79
C GLY A 32 0.06 -7.85 7.66
N ASP A 33 0.48 -7.17 8.72
CA ASP A 33 0.88 -5.76 8.68
C ASP A 33 2.34 -5.61 9.13
N PRO A 34 3.28 -5.11 8.31
CA PRO A 34 4.67 -4.91 8.68
C PRO A 34 4.87 -4.03 9.92
N LEU A 35 4.02 -3.03 10.12
CA LEU A 35 4.13 -2.16 11.28
C LEU A 35 3.62 -2.82 12.57
N SER A 36 3.08 -4.04 12.52
CA SER A 36 2.89 -4.86 13.74
C SER A 36 4.22 -5.25 14.38
N LEU A 37 5.32 -5.20 13.63
CA LEU A 37 6.67 -5.35 14.16
C LEU A 37 7.11 -4.07 14.88
N ALA A 38 7.79 -4.25 16.01
CA ALA A 38 8.49 -3.16 16.66
C ALA A 38 9.58 -2.59 15.75
N THR A 39 9.83 -1.28 15.83
CA THR A 39 10.80 -0.57 14.98
C THR A 39 12.20 -1.21 14.96
N PRO A 40 12.77 -1.71 16.07
CA PRO A 40 14.06 -2.41 16.03
C PRO A 40 14.08 -3.64 15.12
N LYS A 41 12.95 -4.34 14.98
CA LYS A 41 12.85 -5.49 14.08
C LYS A 41 12.78 -5.07 12.62
N LEU A 42 12.16 -3.93 12.33
CA LEU A 42 12.19 -3.31 10.99
C LEU A 42 13.62 -2.91 10.62
N ALA A 43 14.36 -2.31 11.57
CA ALA A 43 15.76 -1.95 11.39
C ALA A 43 16.64 -3.17 11.08
N GLU A 44 16.52 -4.25 11.87
CA GLU A 44 17.25 -5.51 11.64
C GLU A 44 17.01 -6.07 10.22
N LEU A 45 15.76 -6.03 9.75
CA LEU A 45 15.40 -6.48 8.39
C LEU A 45 16.05 -5.58 7.32
N THR A 46 16.05 -4.26 7.51
CA THR A 46 16.63 -3.31 6.55
C THR A 46 18.15 -3.30 6.57
N ASP A 47 18.79 -3.57 7.70
CA ASP A 47 20.24 -3.70 7.78
C ASP A 47 20.73 -4.91 7.00
N ALA A 48 20.01 -6.03 7.08
CA ALA A 48 20.28 -7.21 6.25
C ALA A 48 20.11 -6.90 4.74
N LEU A 49 19.20 -6.00 4.38
CA LEU A 49 18.97 -5.55 3.01
C LEU A 49 20.07 -4.62 2.49
N ALA A 50 20.71 -3.84 3.37
CA ALA A 50 21.78 -2.90 3.02
C ALA A 50 22.98 -3.60 2.37
N ALA A 51 23.18 -4.89 2.67
CA ALA A 51 24.22 -5.72 2.07
C ALA A 51 23.95 -6.09 0.60
N ILE A 52 22.81 -5.74 0.00
CA ILE A 52 22.45 -6.06 -1.39
C ILE A 52 22.74 -4.84 -2.29
N PRO A 53 23.85 -4.82 -3.06
CA PRO A 53 24.30 -3.59 -3.73
C PRO A 53 23.38 -3.09 -4.84
N HIS A 54 22.56 -3.97 -5.42
CA HIS A 54 21.67 -3.63 -6.54
C HIS A 54 20.24 -3.27 -6.10
N LEU A 55 19.96 -3.26 -4.79
CA LEU A 55 18.68 -2.83 -4.25
C LEU A 55 18.56 -1.31 -4.36
N LYS A 56 17.44 -0.82 -4.91
CA LYS A 56 17.25 0.60 -5.22
C LYS A 56 16.14 1.27 -4.43
N ARG A 57 15.20 0.52 -3.87
CA ARG A 57 14.02 1.08 -3.19
C ARG A 57 13.38 0.07 -2.25
N LEU A 58 12.75 0.62 -1.22
CA LEU A 58 11.91 -0.12 -0.29
C LEU A 58 10.45 0.27 -0.51
N ARG A 59 9.55 -0.72 -0.48
CA ARG A 59 8.12 -0.50 -0.44
C ARG A 59 7.54 -1.12 0.82
N ILE A 60 6.71 -0.37 1.52
CA ILE A 60 6.07 -0.82 2.76
C ILE A 60 4.57 -0.76 2.54
N HIS A 61 3.85 -1.85 2.82
CA HIS A 61 2.39 -1.88 2.76
C HIS A 61 1.86 -2.02 4.18
N SER A 62 1.07 -1.06 4.67
CA SER A 62 0.54 -1.12 6.03
C SER A 62 -0.82 -0.43 6.12
N ARG A 63 -1.72 -1.01 6.91
CA ARG A 63 -2.99 -0.42 7.30
C ARG A 63 -2.89 0.28 8.66
N LEU A 64 -1.88 -0.02 9.48
CA LEU A 64 -1.75 0.55 10.82
C LEU A 64 -1.81 2.08 10.87
N PRO A 65 -1.24 2.87 9.95
CA PRO A 65 -1.37 4.33 10.04
C PRO A 65 -2.82 4.84 9.89
N ILE A 66 -3.73 4.02 9.34
CA ILE A 66 -5.15 4.32 9.23
C ILE A 66 -5.93 3.88 10.48
N VAL A 67 -5.58 2.74 11.08
CA VAL A 67 -6.36 2.14 12.20
C VAL A 67 -5.74 2.35 13.59
N LEU A 68 -4.46 2.68 13.65
CA LEU A 68 -3.68 2.95 14.85
C LEU A 68 -2.61 4.01 14.52
N PRO A 69 -3.01 5.29 14.31
CA PRO A 69 -2.11 6.36 13.87
C PRO A 69 -0.92 6.58 14.83
N GLU A 70 -1.05 6.24 16.11
CA GLU A 70 -0.01 6.34 17.13
C GLU A 70 1.19 5.43 16.84
N ARG A 71 1.02 4.42 15.97
CA ARG A 71 2.14 3.61 15.48
C ARG A 71 3.15 4.44 14.70
N VAL A 72 2.73 5.59 14.15
CA VAL A 72 3.62 6.58 13.53
C VAL A 72 4.30 7.41 14.62
N ASP A 73 5.22 6.76 15.33
CA ASP A 73 5.95 7.32 16.46
C ASP A 73 7.35 7.82 16.06
N ALA A 74 7.99 8.56 16.96
CA ALA A 74 9.33 9.11 16.71
C ALA A 74 10.37 8.04 16.31
N PRO A 75 10.43 6.85 16.95
CA PRO A 75 11.30 5.76 16.49
C PRO A 75 11.04 5.33 15.05
N LEU A 76 9.79 5.11 14.64
CA LEU A 76 9.47 4.73 13.26
C LEU A 76 9.90 5.80 12.26
N LEU A 77 9.61 7.06 12.57
CA LEU A 77 9.96 8.18 11.71
C LEU A 77 11.48 8.33 11.58
N ALA A 78 12.23 8.13 12.67
CA ALA A 78 13.69 8.14 12.64
C ALA A 78 14.25 7.00 11.77
N TRP A 79 13.70 5.79 11.91
CA TRP A 79 14.08 4.64 11.07
C TRP A 79 13.78 4.89 9.58
N LEU A 80 12.61 5.44 9.24
CA LEU A 80 12.27 5.78 7.85
C LEU A 80 13.26 6.79 7.25
N ARG A 81 13.64 7.82 8.02
CA ARG A 81 14.63 8.83 7.58
C ARG A 81 16.03 8.25 7.40
N SER A 82 16.39 7.20 8.15
CA SER A 82 17.72 6.59 8.08
C SER A 82 17.87 5.59 6.93
N LEU A 83 16.79 5.25 6.22
CA LEU A 83 16.86 4.29 5.13
C LEU A 83 17.78 4.82 4.01
N PRO A 84 18.72 4.01 3.50
CA PRO A 84 19.62 4.43 2.42
C PRO A 84 18.93 4.45 1.04
N TRP A 85 17.66 4.05 0.97
CA TRP A 85 16.87 3.99 -0.25
C TRP A 85 15.64 4.89 -0.15
N PRO A 86 15.16 5.42 -1.29
CA PRO A 86 13.81 5.99 -1.34
C PRO A 86 12.78 4.93 -0.93
N ALA A 87 11.83 5.36 -0.11
CA ALA A 87 10.74 4.54 0.40
C ALA A 87 9.40 4.95 -0.20
N ALA A 88 8.63 3.97 -0.67
CA ALA A 88 7.22 4.14 -0.97
C ALA A 88 6.39 3.48 0.15
N PHE A 89 5.50 4.25 0.77
CA PHE A 89 4.62 3.78 1.84
C PHE A 89 3.19 3.68 1.29
N VAL A 90 2.72 2.44 1.13
CA VAL A 90 1.39 2.13 0.60
C VAL A 90 0.45 1.87 1.76
N LEU A 91 -0.50 2.78 1.91
CA LEU A 91 -1.58 2.71 2.88
C LEU A 91 -2.73 1.86 2.33
N HIS A 92 -3.58 1.44 3.24
CA HIS A 92 -4.79 0.70 2.93
C HIS A 92 -6.00 1.40 3.55
N ALA A 93 -6.52 2.42 2.88
CA ALA A 93 -7.80 3.06 3.19
C ALA A 93 -8.81 2.75 2.09
N ASN A 94 -10.02 2.35 2.49
CA ASN A 94 -11.16 2.01 1.64
C ASN A 94 -12.25 3.08 1.65
N HIS A 95 -12.28 3.99 2.63
CA HIS A 95 -13.30 5.03 2.70
C HIS A 95 -12.76 6.36 3.24
N ALA A 96 -13.28 7.49 2.77
CA ALA A 96 -12.85 8.83 3.21
C ALA A 96 -12.97 9.04 4.73
N ASN A 97 -14.00 8.45 5.34
CA ASN A 97 -14.26 8.50 6.79
C ASN A 97 -13.15 7.85 7.64
N GLU A 98 -12.25 7.06 7.04
CA GLU A 98 -11.10 6.51 7.77
C GLU A 98 -9.99 7.53 7.99
N PHE A 99 -10.14 8.77 7.49
CA PHE A 99 -9.19 9.84 7.71
C PHE A 99 -9.76 10.88 8.69
N ASP A 100 -9.34 10.79 9.94
CA ASP A 100 -9.54 11.82 10.96
C ASP A 100 -8.28 12.68 11.16
N SER A 101 -8.30 13.53 12.18
CA SER A 101 -7.17 14.41 12.50
C SER A 101 -5.92 13.66 12.96
N ALA A 102 -6.06 12.51 13.62
CA ALA A 102 -4.93 11.70 14.05
C ALA A 102 -4.26 11.04 12.84
N VAL A 103 -5.06 10.53 11.90
CA VAL A 103 -4.57 10.02 10.61
C VAL A 103 -3.88 11.12 9.81
N ASP A 104 -4.43 12.33 9.75
CA ASP A 104 -3.79 13.45 9.04
C ASP A 104 -2.40 13.79 9.62
N MET A 105 -2.29 13.83 10.95
CA MET A 105 -1.01 14.05 11.62
C MET A 105 -0.01 12.93 11.30
N ALA A 106 -0.46 11.68 11.29
CA ALA A 106 0.37 10.55 10.92
C ALA A 106 0.84 10.64 9.45
N MET A 107 -0.04 11.04 8.53
CA MET A 107 0.31 11.21 7.11
C MET A 107 1.31 12.35 6.91
N HIS A 108 1.11 13.46 7.60
CA HIS A 108 2.06 14.57 7.61
C HIS A 108 3.44 14.11 8.09
N ALA A 109 3.49 13.44 9.24
CA ALA A 109 4.74 12.96 9.81
C ALA A 109 5.46 11.94 8.90
N LEU A 110 4.72 11.01 8.28
CA LEU A 110 5.28 10.05 7.32
C LEU A 110 5.85 10.77 6.09
N ARG A 111 5.14 11.76 5.52
CA ARG A 111 5.63 12.55 4.38
C ARG A 111 6.90 13.31 4.71
N ASP A 112 6.99 13.86 5.92
CA ASP A 112 8.17 14.61 6.36
C ASP A 112 9.44 13.76 6.40
N THR A 113 9.32 12.43 6.40
CA THR A 113 10.48 11.53 6.28
C THR A 113 11.07 11.48 4.87
N GLY A 114 10.36 12.02 3.87
CA GLY A 114 10.69 11.91 2.45
C GLY A 114 10.05 10.69 1.77
N ALA A 115 9.26 9.88 2.49
CA ALA A 115 8.55 8.75 1.92
C ALA A 115 7.42 9.20 0.97
N GLN A 116 7.31 8.55 -0.18
CA GLN A 116 6.16 8.75 -1.07
C GLN A 116 4.97 7.96 -0.53
N LEU A 117 3.88 8.66 -0.21
CA LEU A 117 2.64 8.02 0.25
C LEU A 117 1.72 7.69 -0.91
N LEU A 118 1.15 6.48 -0.86
CA LEU A 118 0.25 5.92 -1.87
C LEU A 118 -0.93 5.24 -1.16
N ASN A 119 -2.14 5.28 -1.72
CA ASN A 119 -3.28 4.53 -1.19
C ASN A 119 -3.66 3.34 -2.10
N GLN A 120 -3.75 2.15 -1.50
CA GLN A 120 -4.32 0.97 -2.12
C GLN A 120 -5.64 0.61 -1.43
N ALA A 121 -6.75 0.94 -2.08
CA ALA A 121 -8.09 0.55 -1.67
C ALA A 121 -8.47 -0.82 -2.26
N VAL A 122 -9.46 -1.47 -1.64
CA VAL A 122 -10.19 -2.61 -2.18
C VAL A 122 -11.61 -2.16 -2.48
N LEU A 123 -12.15 -2.52 -3.64
CA LEU A 123 -13.53 -2.28 -4.02
C LEU A 123 -14.42 -3.29 -3.28
N LEU A 124 -15.32 -2.78 -2.45
CA LEU A 124 -16.13 -3.53 -1.51
C LEU A 124 -17.60 -3.09 -1.62
N GLY A 125 -18.49 -4.06 -1.88
CA GLY A 125 -19.93 -3.86 -1.98
C GLY A 125 -20.54 -3.30 -0.69
N GLY A 126 -21.35 -2.24 -0.79
CA GLY A 126 -21.93 -1.57 0.39
C GLY A 126 -20.95 -0.77 1.24
N VAL A 127 -19.70 -0.60 0.81
CA VAL A 127 -18.69 0.23 1.51
C VAL A 127 -18.23 1.38 0.63
N ASN A 128 -17.68 1.08 -0.55
CA ASN A 128 -17.12 2.07 -1.47
C ASN A 128 -17.45 1.76 -2.94
N ASP A 129 -18.54 1.04 -3.19
CA ASP A 129 -19.04 0.64 -4.51
C ASP A 129 -19.92 1.71 -5.19
N SER A 130 -19.60 2.98 -4.92
CA SER A 130 -20.22 4.14 -5.56
C SER A 130 -19.15 5.14 -6.01
N VAL A 131 -19.46 5.89 -7.08
CA VAL A 131 -18.54 6.90 -7.61
C VAL A 131 -18.29 8.00 -6.60
N ASP A 132 -19.31 8.40 -5.83
CA ASP A 132 -19.19 9.42 -4.79
C ASP A 132 -18.23 8.97 -3.69
N ALA A 133 -18.34 7.73 -3.21
CA ALA A 133 -17.44 7.21 -2.18
C ALA A 133 -15.98 7.10 -2.68
N LEU A 134 -15.78 6.63 -3.92
CA LEU A 134 -14.44 6.52 -4.52
C LEU A 134 -13.81 7.88 -4.80
N ALA A 135 -14.61 8.86 -5.26
CA ALA A 135 -14.17 10.23 -5.48
C ALA A 135 -13.79 10.89 -4.15
N ALA A 136 -14.65 10.77 -3.13
CA ALA A 136 -14.38 11.28 -1.80
C ALA A 136 -13.11 10.67 -1.19
N LEU A 137 -12.90 9.36 -1.33
CA LEU A 137 -11.68 8.70 -0.86
C LEU A 137 -10.43 9.26 -1.56
N SER A 138 -10.50 9.46 -2.88
CA SER A 138 -9.37 9.93 -3.68
C SER A 138 -8.98 11.36 -3.29
N GLU A 139 -9.96 12.26 -3.20
CA GLU A 139 -9.76 13.65 -2.78
C GLU A 139 -9.28 13.74 -1.33
N ARG A 140 -9.89 12.97 -0.42
CA ARG A 140 -9.52 12.96 1.01
C ARG A 140 -8.10 12.44 1.23
N SER A 141 -7.71 11.39 0.52
CA SER A 141 -6.35 10.86 0.53
C SER A 141 -5.36 11.91 0.04
N PHE A 142 -5.68 12.59 -1.06
CA PHE A 142 -4.80 13.61 -1.63
C PHE A 142 -4.66 14.83 -0.72
N ALA A 143 -5.73 15.25 -0.07
CA ALA A 143 -5.69 16.30 0.96
C ALA A 143 -4.75 15.93 2.13
N ALA A 144 -4.65 14.64 2.48
CA ALA A 144 -3.68 14.12 3.46
C ALA A 144 -2.26 13.94 2.87
N GLY A 145 -2.05 14.27 1.60
CA GLY A 145 -0.78 14.11 0.87
C GLY A 145 -0.50 12.67 0.41
N VAL A 146 -1.54 11.85 0.26
CA VAL A 146 -1.48 10.46 -0.19
C VAL A 146 -2.05 10.33 -1.60
N LEU A 147 -1.27 9.81 -2.55
CA LEU A 147 -1.75 9.64 -3.92
C LEU A 147 -2.59 8.34 -4.08
N PRO A 148 -3.78 8.39 -4.71
CA PRO A 148 -4.52 7.18 -5.10
C PRO A 148 -3.67 6.31 -6.03
N TYR A 149 -3.46 5.04 -5.66
CA TYR A 149 -2.53 4.16 -6.39
C TYR A 149 -3.23 2.98 -7.07
N TYR A 150 -3.96 2.19 -6.29
CA TYR A 150 -4.70 1.05 -6.81
C TYR A 150 -6.08 0.96 -6.17
N LEU A 151 -7.06 0.56 -6.98
CA LEU A 151 -8.34 0.05 -6.55
C LEU A 151 -8.36 -1.45 -6.88
N HIS A 152 -8.27 -2.29 -5.85
CA HIS A 152 -8.24 -3.74 -5.99
C HIS A 152 -9.65 -4.29 -6.10
N GLN A 153 -9.88 -5.08 -7.12
CA GLN A 153 -11.02 -5.98 -7.13
C GLN A 153 -10.84 -7.03 -6.04
N LEU A 154 -11.90 -7.28 -5.25
CA LEU A 154 -11.85 -8.28 -4.19
C LEU A 154 -11.62 -9.68 -4.78
N ASP A 155 -10.66 -10.41 -4.21
CA ASP A 155 -10.43 -11.82 -4.56
C ASP A 155 -11.58 -12.68 -4.03
N ARG A 156 -12.04 -13.61 -4.87
CA ARG A 156 -13.08 -14.59 -4.50
C ARG A 156 -12.52 -15.63 -3.54
N VAL A 157 -12.37 -15.27 -2.28
CA VAL A 157 -12.04 -16.21 -1.19
C VAL A 157 -13.27 -16.46 -0.33
N ALA A 158 -13.36 -17.67 0.23
CA ALA A 158 -14.48 -18.07 1.08
C ALA A 158 -14.61 -17.10 2.28
N GLY A 159 -15.80 -16.53 2.48
CA GLY A 159 -16.13 -15.65 3.60
C GLY A 159 -16.31 -14.17 3.26
N VAL A 160 -15.84 -13.68 2.10
CA VAL A 160 -15.96 -12.26 1.70
C VAL A 160 -16.79 -12.02 0.44
N ALA A 161 -17.41 -13.07 -0.12
CA ALA A 161 -18.17 -12.99 -1.37
C ALA A 161 -19.35 -11.99 -1.34
N HIS A 162 -19.89 -11.68 -0.16
CA HIS A 162 -20.97 -10.70 0.00
C HIS A 162 -20.50 -9.24 -0.21
N PHE A 163 -19.19 -8.99 -0.14
CA PHE A 163 -18.58 -7.71 -0.51
C PHE A 163 -18.13 -7.66 -1.97
N GLU A 164 -18.39 -8.71 -2.77
CA GLU A 164 -17.98 -8.72 -4.18
C GLU A 164 -18.80 -7.71 -4.99
N VAL A 165 -18.11 -6.87 -5.75
CA VAL A 165 -18.68 -6.04 -6.80
C VAL A 165 -18.37 -6.71 -8.14
N ASP A 166 -19.33 -6.89 -9.03
CA ASP A 166 -19.06 -7.54 -10.31
C ASP A 166 -18.12 -6.70 -11.20
N ASP A 167 -17.38 -7.35 -12.10
CA ASP A 167 -16.36 -6.68 -12.91
C ASP A 167 -16.94 -5.63 -13.87
N ALA A 168 -18.17 -5.83 -14.36
CA ALA A 168 -18.80 -4.87 -15.26
C ALA A 168 -19.15 -3.60 -14.47
N ARG A 169 -19.68 -3.76 -13.26
CA ARG A 169 -19.90 -2.65 -12.33
C ARG A 169 -18.61 -1.96 -11.91
N ALA A 170 -17.55 -2.71 -11.59
CA ALA A 170 -16.25 -2.15 -11.24
C ALA A 170 -15.67 -1.29 -12.36
N ARG A 171 -15.72 -1.77 -13.62
CA ARG A 171 -15.30 -1.00 -14.80
C ARG A 171 -16.18 0.23 -15.04
N ALA A 172 -17.49 0.10 -14.87
CA ALA A 172 -18.41 1.23 -15.01
C ALA A 172 -18.12 2.33 -13.96
N LEU A 173 -17.95 1.94 -12.70
CA LEU A 173 -17.56 2.84 -11.61
C LEU A 173 -16.24 3.55 -11.90
N HIS A 174 -15.23 2.80 -12.34
CA HIS A 174 -13.91 3.35 -12.65
C HIS A 174 -13.93 4.33 -13.84
N THR A 175 -14.70 3.99 -14.88
CA THR A 175 -14.88 4.86 -16.04
C THR A 175 -15.57 6.17 -15.65
N GLU A 176 -16.65 6.10 -14.85
CA GLU A 176 -17.33 7.30 -14.37
C GLU A 176 -16.44 8.11 -13.43
N LEU A 177 -15.70 7.46 -12.53
CA LEU A 177 -14.73 8.12 -11.65
C LEU A 177 -13.69 8.93 -12.43
N ALA A 178 -13.19 8.38 -13.54
CA ALA A 178 -12.22 9.06 -14.42
C ALA A 178 -12.78 10.32 -15.12
N THR A 179 -14.10 10.45 -15.22
CA THR A 179 -14.74 11.67 -15.74
C THR A 179 -14.86 12.78 -14.70
N ARG A 180 -14.79 12.44 -13.40
CA ARG A 180 -14.96 13.40 -12.29
C ARG A 180 -13.64 13.91 -11.72
N LEU A 181 -12.62 13.07 -11.69
CA LEU A 181 -11.36 13.38 -11.03
C LEU A 181 -10.27 13.82 -12.01
N SER A 182 -9.32 14.61 -11.50
CA SER A 182 -8.04 14.79 -12.18
C SER A 182 -7.34 13.44 -12.36
N GLY A 183 -6.70 13.21 -13.50
CA GLY A 183 -6.16 11.88 -13.86
C GLY A 183 -5.19 11.29 -12.83
N TYR A 184 -4.40 12.11 -12.14
CA TYR A 184 -3.47 11.64 -11.09
C TYR A 184 -4.16 11.24 -9.78
N LEU A 185 -5.47 11.53 -9.63
CA LEU A 185 -6.32 11.10 -8.52
C LEU A 185 -7.14 9.85 -8.87
N VAL A 186 -7.11 9.38 -10.12
CA VAL A 186 -7.81 8.16 -10.53
C VAL A 186 -6.93 6.95 -10.20
N PRO A 187 -7.28 6.10 -9.21
CA PRO A 187 -6.50 4.91 -8.92
C PRO A 187 -6.60 3.92 -10.09
N ARG A 188 -5.58 3.08 -10.28
CA ARG A 188 -5.66 2.01 -11.28
C ARG A 188 -6.54 0.87 -10.78
N LEU A 189 -7.60 0.53 -11.52
CA LEU A 189 -8.41 -0.65 -11.26
C LEU A 189 -7.61 -1.91 -11.64
N VAL A 190 -7.41 -2.80 -10.67
CA VAL A 190 -6.59 -4.01 -10.85
C VAL A 190 -7.17 -5.21 -10.14
N ARG A 191 -6.79 -6.40 -10.60
CA ARG A 191 -7.04 -7.69 -9.92
C ARG A 191 -5.72 -8.43 -9.67
N GLU A 192 -5.62 -9.11 -8.54
CA GLU A 192 -4.56 -10.07 -8.27
C GLU A 192 -5.00 -11.43 -8.83
N ILE A 193 -4.20 -12.03 -9.71
CA ILE A 193 -4.49 -13.37 -10.26
C ILE A 193 -3.54 -14.35 -9.57
N PRO A 194 -4.05 -15.34 -8.81
CA PRO A 194 -3.21 -16.36 -8.19
C PRO A 194 -2.32 -17.04 -9.22
N GLY A 195 -1.01 -17.08 -8.94
CA GLY A 195 0.00 -17.68 -9.84
C GLY A 195 0.59 -16.72 -10.88
N ASP A 196 0.09 -15.49 -11.01
CA ASP A 196 0.62 -14.52 -11.96
C ASP A 196 1.77 -13.67 -11.38
N THR A 197 2.60 -13.14 -12.28
CA THR A 197 3.83 -12.41 -11.95
C THR A 197 3.59 -10.99 -11.43
N GLY A 198 2.38 -10.43 -11.62
CA GLY A 198 2.01 -9.08 -11.18
C GLY A 198 0.49 -8.83 -11.20
N LYS A 199 0.09 -7.61 -10.84
CA LYS A 199 -1.31 -7.16 -10.86
C LYS A 199 -1.73 -6.85 -12.30
N ARG A 200 -2.88 -7.35 -12.74
CA ARG A 200 -3.41 -7.05 -14.08
C ARG A 200 -4.39 -5.88 -14.04
N PRO A 201 -4.28 -4.91 -14.96
CA PRO A 201 -5.38 -3.99 -15.25
C PRO A 201 -6.64 -4.78 -15.60
N LEU A 202 -7.79 -4.31 -15.12
CA LEU A 202 -9.11 -4.87 -15.42
C LEU A 202 -9.85 -4.12 -16.53
#